data_AF-A0AAW2JAT4-F1
#
_entry.id   AF-A0AAW2JAT4-F1
#
_cell.length_a   1.000
_cell.length_b   1.000
_cell.length_c   1.000
_cell.angle_alpha   90.00
_cell.angle_beta   90.00
_cell.angle_gamma   90.00
#
_symmetry.space_group_name_H-M   'P 1'
#
loop_
_entity.id
_entity.type
_entity.pdbx_description
1 polymer ?
#
loop_
_entity_poly.entity_id
_entity_poly.type
_entity_poly.pdbx_seq_one_letter_code
_entity_poly.pdbx_strand_id
1 'polypeptide(L)'
;MPDVLADLATTLALSEGETTSIPVCNRSVLPSLDKCDHKNSNSITIPTNDEEDWRTPLIEYLKHGEEVLEAMIEAYSGICGARQSGPKLHFRIKRMFYYWLTMVKDCLKYVKKCYSCQLYTNFIHQPLEPLHPIVASWPFDAWGLDIVGPITPKSSAGHIYILATIRVNISEEMG
;
A
#
# COMPACT_ATOMS: atom_id res chain seq x y z
N MET A 1 -22.76 -13.22 6.76
CA MET A 1 -23.16 -14.62 7.05
C MET A 1 -22.24 -15.12 8.16
N PRO A 2 -22.76 -15.59 9.30
CA PRO A 2 -22.06 -15.61 10.60
C PRO A 2 -21.30 -16.91 10.93
N ASP A 3 -21.07 -17.79 9.96
CA ASP A 3 -20.74 -19.20 10.27
C ASP A 3 -19.24 -19.45 10.46
N VAL A 4 -18.39 -18.48 10.10
CA VAL A 4 -16.92 -18.57 10.19
C VAL A 4 -16.41 -18.32 11.61
N LEU A 5 -17.16 -17.56 12.41
CA LEU A 5 -16.78 -17.20 13.78
C LEU A 5 -16.90 -18.40 14.75
N ALA A 6 -17.84 -19.31 14.49
CA ALA A 6 -18.06 -20.50 15.32
C ALA A 6 -17.00 -21.59 15.10
N ASP A 7 -16.48 -21.71 13.87
CA ASP A 7 -15.44 -22.67 13.50
C ASP A 7 -14.08 -22.29 14.11
N LEU A 8 -13.79 -20.99 14.16
CA LEU A 8 -12.58 -20.40 14.77
C LEU A 8 -12.60 -20.50 16.30
N ALA A 9 -13.79 -20.35 16.91
CA ALA A 9 -13.98 -20.53 18.35
C ALA A 9 -13.73 -21.99 18.79
N THR A 10 -14.03 -22.96 17.92
CA THR A 10 -13.82 -24.39 18.21
C THR A 10 -12.35 -24.80 18.09
N THR A 11 -11.57 -24.11 17.26
CA THR A 11 -10.14 -24.41 17.06
C THR A 11 -9.23 -23.82 18.14
N LEU A 12 -9.61 -22.70 18.77
CA LEU A 12 -8.85 -22.09 19.86
C LEU A 12 -9.10 -22.72 21.24
N ALA A 13 -10.10 -23.59 21.35
CA ALA A 13 -10.45 -24.28 22.59
C ALA A 13 -9.55 -25.50 22.91
N LEU A 14 -8.65 -25.90 22.01
CA LEU A 14 -7.76 -27.04 22.24
C LEU A 14 -6.30 -26.69 21.94
N SER A 15 -5.49 -26.89 22.99
CA SER A 15 -4.03 -26.96 23.04
C SER A 15 -3.30 -25.68 23.45
N GLU A 16 -2.89 -25.74 24.71
CA GLU A 16 -1.78 -25.01 25.30
C GLU A 16 -0.46 -25.30 24.55
N GLY A 17 0.41 -24.28 24.54
CA GLY A 17 1.85 -24.46 24.39
C GLY A 17 2.41 -24.35 22.97
N GLU A 18 2.50 -23.14 22.42
CA GLU A 18 3.50 -22.88 21.38
C GLU A 18 4.00 -21.43 21.41
N THR A 19 5.32 -21.28 21.47
CA THR A 19 6.02 -19.99 21.37
C THR A 19 5.85 -19.42 19.96
N THR A 20 5.02 -18.41 19.81
CA THR A 20 4.89 -17.67 18.55
C THR A 20 5.92 -16.56 18.45
N SER A 21 6.83 -16.70 17.49
CA SER A 21 7.74 -15.64 17.07
C SER A 21 6.94 -14.49 16.46
N ILE A 22 7.16 -13.27 16.96
CA ILE A 22 6.50 -12.06 16.46
C ILE A 22 7.27 -11.58 15.22
N PRO A 23 6.67 -11.54 14.02
CA PRO A 23 7.32 -10.95 12.88
C PRO A 23 7.27 -9.43 13.01
N VAL A 24 8.42 -8.82 13.25
CA VAL A 24 8.62 -7.39 12.96
C VAL A 24 8.28 -7.20 11.49
N CYS A 25 7.37 -6.27 11.18
CA CYS A 25 6.97 -5.97 9.80
C CYS A 25 8.19 -5.64 8.94
N ASN A 26 8.70 -6.63 8.24
CA ASN A 26 9.69 -6.42 7.21
C ASN A 26 9.02 -5.66 6.07
N ARG A 27 9.57 -4.48 5.78
CA ARG A 27 9.33 -3.73 4.55
C ARG A 27 9.60 -4.64 3.36
N SER A 28 8.56 -5.24 2.79
CA SER A 28 8.67 -6.05 1.58
C SER A 28 8.75 -5.11 0.37
N VAL A 29 9.99 -4.78 0.01
CA VAL A 29 10.32 -4.22 -1.30
C VAL A 29 9.99 -5.31 -2.31
N LEU A 30 9.05 -5.06 -3.21
CA LEU A 30 8.75 -6.02 -4.28
C LEU A 30 10.02 -6.18 -5.15
N PRO A 31 10.50 -7.42 -5.39
CA PRO A 31 11.59 -7.63 -6.32
C PRO A 31 11.23 -7.08 -7.71
N SER A 32 12.18 -6.42 -8.35
CA SER A 32 12.06 -6.06 -9.77
C SER A 32 11.94 -7.35 -10.58
N LEU A 33 10.72 -7.70 -10.99
CA LEU A 33 10.52 -8.81 -11.92
C LEU A 33 10.99 -8.36 -13.31
N ASP A 34 12.19 -8.79 -13.68
CA ASP A 34 12.71 -8.67 -15.03
C ASP A 34 12.05 -9.69 -15.96
N LYS A 35 11.72 -9.18 -17.15
CA LYS A 35 11.29 -9.83 -18.40
C LYS A 35 9.90 -10.48 -18.43
N CYS A 36 9.05 -9.92 -19.30
CA CYS A 36 7.88 -10.62 -19.82
C CYS A 36 8.34 -11.43 -21.03
N ASP A 37 8.43 -12.75 -20.88
CA ASP A 37 8.56 -13.66 -22.03
C ASP A 37 7.27 -13.64 -22.86
N HIS A 38 7.40 -13.23 -24.11
CA HIS A 38 6.30 -13.30 -25.06
C HIS A 38 6.18 -14.73 -25.57
N LYS A 39 5.20 -15.49 -25.06
CA LYS A 39 4.81 -16.76 -25.69
C LYS A 39 3.97 -16.49 -26.94
N ASN A 40 4.49 -17.05 -28.03
CA ASN A 40 3.98 -17.14 -29.39
C ASN A 40 2.49 -17.56 -29.44
N SER A 41 1.69 -16.91 -30.27
CA SER A 41 0.35 -17.38 -30.66
C SER A 41 0.15 -17.21 -32.16
N ASN A 42 -0.33 -18.28 -32.77
CA ASN A 42 -0.27 -18.59 -34.20
C ASN A 42 -0.93 -17.53 -35.09
N SER A 43 -0.21 -17.05 -36.11
CA SER A 43 -0.75 -16.16 -37.14
C SER A 43 -1.41 -16.96 -38.26
N ILE A 44 -2.68 -16.67 -38.51
CA ILE A 44 -3.38 -17.03 -39.75
C ILE A 44 -3.16 -15.87 -40.71
N THR A 45 -2.46 -16.12 -41.82
CA THR A 45 -2.26 -15.17 -42.91
C THR A 45 -3.46 -15.21 -43.86
N ILE A 46 -4.24 -14.13 -43.89
CA ILE A 46 -5.20 -13.87 -44.96
C ILE A 46 -4.50 -12.91 -45.94
N PRO A 47 -4.41 -13.24 -47.24
CA PRO A 47 -3.86 -12.31 -48.22
C PRO A 47 -4.95 -11.29 -48.58
N THR A 48 -4.69 -10.01 -48.37
CA THR A 48 -5.54 -8.95 -48.91
C THR A 48 -4.71 -7.85 -49.53
N ASN A 49 -5.03 -7.61 -50.81
CA ASN A 49 -4.56 -6.63 -51.76
C ASN A 49 -4.12 -5.26 -51.20
N ASP A 50 -3.25 -4.63 -51.99
CA ASP A 50 -2.54 -3.35 -51.80
C ASP A 50 -3.43 -2.09 -51.71
N GLU A 51 -4.48 -2.12 -50.89
CA GLU A 51 -5.20 -0.94 -50.41
C GLU A 51 -4.76 -0.69 -48.97
N GLU A 52 -4.23 0.50 -48.70
CA GLU A 52 -3.63 0.91 -47.44
C GLU A 52 -4.55 0.57 -46.25
N ASP A 53 -4.23 -0.51 -45.52
CA ASP A 53 -5.07 -1.04 -44.45
C ASP A 53 -5.25 0.06 -43.41
N TRP A 54 -6.47 0.52 -43.20
CA TRP A 54 -6.79 1.56 -42.21
C TRP A 54 -6.37 1.18 -40.78
N ARG A 55 -6.08 -0.11 -40.53
CA ARG A 55 -5.54 -0.62 -39.28
C ARG A 55 -4.02 -0.44 -39.15
N THR A 56 -3.31 -0.09 -40.21
CA THR A 56 -1.85 0.05 -40.23
C THR A 56 -1.33 0.96 -39.10
N PRO A 57 -1.92 2.14 -38.82
CA PRO A 57 -1.47 2.98 -37.69
C PRO A 57 -1.70 2.30 -36.33
N LEU A 58 -2.78 1.55 -36.16
CA LEU A 58 -3.09 0.79 -34.94
C LEU A 58 -2.15 -0.41 -34.77
N ILE A 59 -1.80 -1.11 -35.85
CA ILE A 59 -0.88 -2.25 -35.85
C ILE A 59 0.55 -1.78 -35.60
N GLU A 60 0.97 -0.68 -36.20
CA GLU A 60 2.26 -0.04 -35.97
C GLU A 60 2.37 0.46 -34.52
N TYR A 61 1.30 1.06 -33.99
CA TYR A 61 1.17 1.45 -32.57
C TYR A 61 1.26 0.26 -31.61
N LEU A 62 0.64 -0.88 -31.95
CA LEU A 62 0.73 -2.12 -31.16
C LEU A 62 2.11 -2.79 -31.24
N LYS A 63 2.87 -2.53 -32.31
CA LYS A 63 4.27 -2.99 -32.47
C LYS A 63 5.27 -2.09 -31.73
N HIS A 64 4.96 -0.81 -31.54
CA HIS A 64 5.82 0.19 -30.88
C HIS A 64 5.57 0.28 -29.36
N GLY A 65 5.62 -0.86 -28.66
CA GLY A 65 5.55 -0.88 -27.19
C GLY A 65 6.67 -0.10 -26.49
N GLU A 66 7.75 0.21 -27.22
CA GLU A 66 8.90 1.01 -26.77
C GLU A 66 8.49 2.48 -26.49
N GLU A 67 7.69 3.09 -27.36
CA GLU A 67 7.22 4.48 -27.19
C GLU A 67 6.32 4.67 -25.96
N VAL A 68 5.54 3.66 -25.61
CA VAL A 68 4.66 3.68 -24.43
C VAL A 68 5.50 3.72 -23.15
N LEU A 69 6.55 2.90 -23.08
CA LEU A 69 7.44 2.87 -21.94
C LEU A 69 8.22 4.19 -21.81
N GLU A 70 8.70 4.75 -22.92
CA GLU A 70 9.39 6.05 -22.94
C GLU A 70 8.48 7.18 -22.45
N ALA A 71 7.25 7.26 -22.96
CA ALA A 71 6.27 8.26 -22.52
C ALA A 71 5.99 8.14 -21.01
N MET A 72 5.90 6.91 -20.49
CA MET A 72 5.73 6.65 -19.06
C MET A 72 6.97 7.06 -18.25
N ILE A 73 8.17 6.74 -18.72
CA ILE A 73 9.44 7.12 -18.08
C ILE A 73 9.58 8.64 -18.04
N GLU A 74 9.35 9.34 -19.14
CA GLU A 74 9.48 10.80 -19.21
C GLU A 74 8.44 11.49 -18.32
N ALA A 75 7.16 11.11 -18.42
CA ALA A 75 6.10 11.73 -17.64
C ALA A 75 6.23 11.47 -16.12
N TYR A 76 6.86 10.37 -15.73
CA TYR A 76 7.02 9.99 -14.33
C TYR A 76 8.35 10.42 -13.71
N SER A 77 9.46 10.14 -14.39
CA SER A 77 10.85 10.29 -13.92
C SER A 77 11.76 11.10 -14.84
N GLY A 78 11.25 11.61 -15.96
CA GLY A 78 11.98 12.48 -16.88
C GLY A 78 12.31 13.84 -16.27
N ILE A 79 12.84 14.74 -17.11
CA ILE A 79 13.24 16.10 -16.69
C ILE A 79 12.05 16.86 -16.11
N CYS A 80 10.88 16.67 -16.73
CA CYS A 80 9.61 17.22 -16.24
C CYS A 80 8.84 16.23 -15.35
N GLY A 81 9.43 15.10 -14.97
CA GLY A 81 8.81 14.02 -14.20
C GLY A 81 8.33 14.49 -12.84
N ALA A 82 7.19 13.96 -12.38
CA ALA A 82 6.57 14.40 -11.13
C ALA A 82 6.24 13.25 -10.16
N ARG A 83 6.73 12.03 -10.43
CA ARG A 83 6.53 10.81 -9.61
C ARG A 83 5.12 10.68 -9.02
N GLN A 84 4.10 10.96 -9.83
CA GLN A 84 2.71 11.06 -9.39
C GLN A 84 2.06 9.68 -9.26
N SER A 85 0.92 9.59 -8.56
CA SER A 85 0.16 8.33 -8.48
C SER A 85 -0.25 7.81 -9.88
N GLY A 86 -0.42 6.50 -10.01
CA GLY A 86 -0.77 5.86 -11.29
C GLY A 86 -1.94 6.52 -12.04
N PRO A 87 -3.07 6.87 -11.40
CA PRO A 87 -4.17 7.56 -12.08
C PRO A 87 -3.78 8.94 -12.62
N LYS A 88 -2.97 9.70 -11.86
CA LYS A 88 -2.47 11.02 -12.27
C LYS A 88 -1.47 10.91 -13.42
N LEU A 89 -0.58 9.91 -13.38
CA LEU A 89 0.34 9.59 -14.47
C LEU A 89 -0.43 9.29 -15.76
N HIS A 90 -1.46 8.44 -15.69
CA HIS A 90 -2.37 8.17 -16.81
C HIS A 90 -2.97 9.47 -17.39
N PHE A 91 -3.49 10.37 -16.55
CA PHE A 91 -4.09 11.62 -17.02
C PHE A 91 -3.07 12.53 -17.69
N ARG A 92 -1.83 12.55 -17.17
CA ARG A 92 -0.74 13.33 -17.75
C ARG A 92 -0.35 12.82 -19.13
N ILE A 93 -0.18 11.51 -19.27
CA ILE A 93 0.21 10.87 -20.53
C ILE A 93 -0.91 11.02 -21.58
N LYS A 94 -2.17 10.87 -21.16
CA LYS A 94 -3.34 11.13 -22.01
C LYS A 94 -3.35 12.56 -22.57
N ARG A 95 -2.96 13.56 -21.77
CA ARG A 95 -2.84 14.97 -22.20
C ARG A 95 -1.69 15.22 -23.18
N MET A 96 -0.71 14.32 -23.23
CA MET A 96 0.38 14.32 -24.20
C MET A 96 0.00 13.57 -25.49
N PHE A 97 -1.28 13.23 -25.66
CA PHE A 97 -1.84 12.54 -26.82
C PHE A 97 -1.42 11.08 -27.02
N TYR A 98 -0.90 10.42 -25.98
CA TYR A 98 -0.68 8.97 -26.00
C TYR A 98 -1.92 8.21 -25.51
N TYR A 99 -2.27 7.11 -26.19
CA TYR A 99 -3.48 6.33 -25.91
C TYR A 99 -3.32 4.84 -26.17
N TRP A 100 -3.46 4.01 -25.14
CA TRP A 100 -3.54 2.55 -25.28
C TRP A 100 -4.57 1.92 -24.35
N LEU A 101 -5.02 0.71 -24.70
CA LEU A 101 -6.16 0.03 -24.06
C LEU A 101 -5.94 -0.26 -22.56
N THR A 102 -4.69 -0.48 -22.15
CA THR A 102 -4.31 -0.85 -20.78
C THR A 102 -3.65 0.27 -19.98
N MET A 103 -3.68 1.52 -20.48
CA MET A 103 -2.95 2.67 -19.92
C MET A 103 -3.09 2.85 -18.41
N VAL A 104 -4.29 2.76 -17.89
CA VAL A 104 -4.53 2.91 -16.44
C VAL A 104 -3.82 1.79 -15.66
N LYS A 105 -3.94 0.55 -16.12
CA LYS A 105 -3.33 -0.63 -15.47
C LYS A 105 -1.81 -0.55 -15.52
N ASP A 106 -1.25 -0.15 -16.66
CA ASP A 106 0.19 -0.06 -16.85
C ASP A 106 0.79 1.07 -16.03
N CYS A 107 0.17 2.25 -16.01
CA CYS A 107 0.57 3.36 -15.12
C CYS A 107 0.56 2.94 -13.65
N LEU A 108 -0.49 2.27 -13.18
CA LEU A 108 -0.55 1.74 -11.82
C LEU A 108 0.59 0.75 -11.54
N LYS A 109 0.82 -0.20 -12.45
CA LYS A 109 1.87 -1.22 -12.31
C LYS A 109 3.26 -0.59 -12.29
N TYR A 110 3.50 0.42 -13.11
CA TYR A 110 4.78 1.13 -13.20
C TYR A 110 5.07 1.95 -11.94
N VAL A 111 4.12 2.77 -11.48
CA VAL A 111 4.28 3.57 -10.25
C VAL A 111 4.50 2.66 -9.03
N LYS A 112 3.82 1.51 -8.97
CA LYS A 112 4.01 0.51 -7.91
C LYS A 112 5.43 -0.05 -7.86
N LYS A 113 6.18 -0.06 -8.97
CA LYS A 113 7.59 -0.54 -9.00
C LYS A 113 8.60 0.52 -8.56
N CYS A 114 8.20 1.79 -8.38
CA CYS A 114 9.12 2.85 -8.00
C CYS A 114 9.68 2.62 -6.58
N TYR A 115 10.96 2.24 -6.47
CA TYR A 115 11.62 1.97 -5.18
C TYR A 115 11.59 3.17 -4.22
N SER A 116 11.97 4.37 -4.68
CA SER A 116 11.91 5.58 -3.84
C SER A 116 10.48 5.85 -3.36
N CYS A 117 9.49 5.61 -4.22
CA CYS A 117 8.10 5.83 -3.87
C CYS A 117 7.60 4.80 -2.85
N GLN A 118 8.02 3.54 -2.97
CA GLN A 118 7.79 2.53 -1.94
C GLN A 118 8.50 2.91 -0.63
N LEU A 119 9.71 3.48 -0.69
CA LEU A 119 10.50 3.90 0.49
C LEU A 119 9.84 5.04 1.28
N TYR A 120 9.31 6.05 0.59
CA TYR A 120 8.86 7.28 1.22
C TYR A 120 7.33 7.45 1.24
N THR A 121 6.56 6.46 0.78
CA THR A 121 5.10 6.53 0.87
C THR A 121 4.62 6.34 2.31
N ASN A 122 3.64 7.13 2.71
CA ASN A 122 3.00 7.01 4.02
C ASN A 122 2.10 5.76 4.04
N PHE A 123 2.24 4.93 5.08
CA PHE A 123 1.37 3.77 5.31
C PHE A 123 0.03 4.20 5.91
N ILE A 124 -0.79 4.92 5.14
CA ILE A 124 -2.09 5.46 5.60
C ILE A 124 -3.12 4.34 5.86
N HIS A 125 -2.90 3.16 5.30
CA HIS A 125 -3.82 2.02 5.37
C HIS A 125 -3.25 0.80 6.09
N GLN A 126 -2.20 0.97 6.90
CA GLN A 126 -1.77 -0.13 7.78
C GLN A 126 -2.91 -0.41 8.77
N PRO A 127 -3.39 -1.66 8.89
CA PRO A 127 -4.34 -2.01 9.92
C PRO A 127 -3.74 -1.64 11.27
N LEU A 128 -4.53 -0.99 12.14
CA LEU A 128 -4.10 -0.73 13.50
C LEU A 128 -3.73 -2.07 14.14
N GLU A 129 -2.53 -2.16 14.69
CA GLU A 129 -2.17 -3.28 15.54
C GLU A 129 -3.11 -3.23 16.76
N PRO A 130 -3.78 -4.35 17.11
CA PRO A 130 -4.67 -4.37 18.25
C PRO A 130 -3.87 -4.03 19.51
N LEU A 131 -4.28 -2.97 20.20
CA LEU A 131 -3.68 -2.63 21.49
C LEU A 131 -4.08 -3.69 22.51
N HIS A 132 -3.09 -4.27 23.20
CA HIS A 132 -3.34 -5.14 24.33
C HIS A 132 -3.70 -4.30 25.57
N PRO A 133 -4.94 -4.35 26.08
CA PRO A 133 -5.30 -3.60 27.27
C PRO A 133 -4.54 -4.16 28.48
N ILE A 134 -4.02 -3.27 29.32
CA ILE A 134 -3.52 -3.65 30.63
C ILE A 134 -4.76 -3.92 31.50
N VAL A 135 -4.88 -5.14 32.00
CA VAL A 135 -5.96 -5.56 32.91
C VAL A 135 -5.45 -5.50 34.34
N ALA A 136 -6.18 -4.81 35.23
CA ALA A 136 -5.88 -4.78 36.65
C ALA A 136 -6.64 -5.90 37.37
N SER A 137 -5.94 -6.69 38.19
CA SER A 137 -6.52 -7.83 38.93
C SER A 137 -7.15 -7.40 40.26
N TRP A 138 -6.78 -6.23 40.80
CA TRP A 138 -7.31 -5.68 42.05
C TRP A 138 -7.18 -4.15 42.11
N PRO A 139 -7.84 -3.47 43.08
CA PRO A 139 -7.66 -2.03 43.28
C PRO A 139 -6.18 -1.65 43.40
N PHE A 140 -5.74 -0.66 42.62
CA PHE A 140 -4.36 -0.13 42.59
C PHE A 140 -3.28 -1.00 41.92
N ASP A 141 -3.66 -2.07 41.23
CA ASP A 141 -2.72 -3.00 40.55
C ASP A 141 -1.96 -2.36 39.37
N ALA A 142 -2.60 -1.47 38.62
CA ALA A 142 -1.98 -0.82 37.46
C ALA A 142 -2.36 0.67 37.31
N TRP A 143 -1.39 1.46 36.84
CA TRP A 143 -1.49 2.89 36.62
C TRP A 143 -0.90 3.23 35.25
N GLY A 144 -1.62 4.00 34.44
CA GLY A 144 -1.08 4.64 33.25
C GLY A 144 -0.47 5.99 33.61
N LEU A 145 0.73 6.27 33.12
CA LEU A 145 1.44 7.52 33.32
C LEU A 145 1.75 8.16 31.97
N ASP A 146 1.44 9.44 31.82
CA ASP A 146 1.78 10.20 30.62
C ASP A 146 2.32 11.59 30.98
N ILE A 147 3.15 12.15 30.11
CA ILE A 147 3.76 13.47 30.28
C ILE A 147 3.28 14.37 29.14
N VAL A 148 2.54 15.41 29.50
CA VAL A 148 2.05 16.41 28.55
C VAL A 148 2.97 17.64 28.60
N GLY A 149 3.59 18.00 27.48
CA GLY A 149 4.27 19.28 27.34
C GLY A 149 5.23 19.38 26.15
N PRO A 150 5.97 20.49 26.02
CA PRO A 150 5.99 21.66 26.91
C PRO A 150 4.76 22.58 26.75
N ILE A 151 4.17 23.04 27.86
CA ILE A 151 3.06 23.99 27.86
C ILE A 151 3.55 25.45 27.81
N THR A 152 2.85 26.28 27.03
CA THR A 152 3.10 27.72 26.93
C THR A 152 1.77 28.48 27.01
N PRO A 153 1.61 29.47 27.90
CA PRO A 153 2.61 30.00 28.85
C PRO A 153 2.92 29.03 30.00
N LYS A 154 4.03 29.26 30.70
CA LYS A 154 4.38 28.49 31.90
C LYS A 154 3.29 28.64 32.95
N SER A 155 3.11 27.63 33.79
CA SER A 155 2.26 27.76 34.98
C SER A 155 2.75 28.90 35.89
N SER A 156 1.91 29.35 36.82
CA SER A 156 2.27 30.38 37.80
C SER A 156 3.49 30.01 38.66
N ALA A 157 3.75 28.71 38.85
CA ALA A 157 4.92 28.17 39.54
C ALA A 157 6.12 27.87 38.61
N GLY A 158 6.02 28.20 37.32
CA GLY A 158 7.11 28.01 36.35
C GLY A 158 7.21 26.62 35.70
N HIS A 159 6.34 25.67 36.07
CA HIS A 159 6.29 24.34 35.45
C HIS A 159 5.84 24.40 33.97
N ILE A 160 6.42 23.51 33.16
CA ILE A 160 6.20 23.41 31.71
C ILE A 160 5.73 22.02 31.25
N TYR A 161 5.63 21.05 32.15
CA TYR A 161 5.09 19.72 31.86
C TYR A 161 4.00 19.38 32.87
N ILE A 162 3.02 18.60 32.45
CA ILE A 162 1.97 18.04 33.30
C ILE A 162 2.16 16.53 33.33
N LEU A 163 2.17 15.95 34.53
CA LEU A 163 2.14 14.51 34.70
C LEU A 163 0.68 14.07 34.82
N ALA A 164 0.20 13.29 33.86
CA ALA A 164 -1.14 12.71 33.87
C ALA A 164 -1.05 11.28 34.39
N THR A 165 -1.85 10.96 35.40
CA THR A 165 -1.99 9.59 35.92
C THR A 165 -3.42 9.12 35.70
N ILE A 166 -3.58 7.90 35.21
CA ILE A 166 -4.87 7.22 35.12
C ILE A 166 -4.78 5.90 35.87
N ARG A 167 -5.78 5.63 36.71
CA ARG A 167 -5.92 4.32 37.36
C ARG A 167 -6.59 3.38 36.37
N VAL A 168 -5.99 2.21 36.17
CA VAL A 168 -6.60 1.15 35.36
C VAL A 168 -7.72 0.51 36.19
N ASN A 169 -8.90 0.39 35.59
CA ASN A 169 -10.05 -0.23 36.25
C ASN A 169 -9.92 -1.75 36.24
N ILE A 170 -10.55 -2.38 37.23
CA ILE A 170 -10.64 -3.83 37.32
C ILE A 170 -11.58 -4.29 36.20
N SER A 171 -11.19 -5.32 35.45
CA SER A 171 -12.08 -5.96 34.49
C SER A 171 -13.22 -6.66 35.24
N GLU A 172 -14.46 -6.21 35.06
CA GLU A 172 -15.65 -6.82 35.69
C GLU A 172 -16.11 -8.13 34.98
N GLU A 173 -15.24 -8.83 34.25
CA GLU A 173 -15.61 -10.06 33.50
C GLU A 173 -15.44 -11.37 34.28
N MET A 174 -15.73 -11.37 35.58
CA MET A 174 -15.86 -12.63 36.35
C MET A 174 -17.03 -12.54 37.36
N GLY A 175 -18.26 -12.41 36.84
CA GLY A 175 -19.50 -12.50 37.59
C GLY A 175 -20.58 -13.23 36.80
#